data_AF-A0A6A6WTH6-F1
#
_entry.id   AF-A0A6A6WTH6-F1
#
_cell.length_a   1.000
_cell.length_b   1.000
_cell.length_c   1.000
_cell.angle_alpha   90.00
_cell.angle_beta   90.00
_cell.angle_gamma   90.00
#
_symmetry.space_group_name_H-M   'P 1'
#
loop_
_entity.id
_entity.type
_entity.pdbx_description
1 polymer ?
#
loop_
_entity_poly.entity_id
_entity_poly.type
_entity_poly.pdbx_seq_one_letter_code
_entity_poly.pdbx_strand_id
1 'polypeptide(L)'
;IAHLIAQLDPCCSLYIAKVTESKTRVDKERVTQAIRWAINEKVDIINLSLVLYSEDAALLAVIEEAHNAGIIIFCATADKGYTPQDIWPAKYGTSYDSIFPVCSSTANGRI
;
A
#
# COMPACT_ATOMS: atom_id res chain seq x y z
N ILE A 1 -11.94 -3.07 -2.55
CA ILE A 1 -11.34 -3.07 -1.19
C ILE A 1 -12.10 -2.16 -0.22
N ALA A 2 -12.41 -0.90 -0.58
CA ALA A 2 -13.11 0.05 0.31
C ALA A 2 -14.40 -0.51 0.94
N HIS A 3 -15.23 -1.21 0.15
CA HIS A 3 -16.45 -1.85 0.66
C HIS A 3 -16.17 -2.92 1.73
N LEU A 4 -15.08 -3.69 1.62
CA LEU A 4 -14.73 -4.71 2.61
C LEU A 4 -14.25 -4.05 3.91
N ILE A 5 -13.46 -2.99 3.81
CA ILE A 5 -13.01 -2.21 4.97
C ILE A 5 -14.22 -1.65 5.72
N ALA A 6 -15.17 -1.04 5.00
CA ALA A 6 -16.39 -0.51 5.61
C ALA A 6 -17.31 -1.59 6.23
N GLN A 7 -17.25 -2.84 5.74
CA GLN A 7 -17.96 -3.95 6.39
C GLN A 7 -17.27 -4.40 7.69
N LEU A 8 -15.93 -4.40 7.71
CA LEU A 8 -15.14 -4.80 8.87
C LEU A 8 -15.18 -3.74 9.98
N ASP A 9 -15.07 -2.46 9.62
CA ASP A 9 -15.20 -1.32 10.52
C ASP A 9 -16.13 -0.26 9.89
N PRO A 10 -17.43 -0.27 10.24
CA PRO A 10 -18.39 0.71 9.74
C PRO A 10 -18.17 2.14 10.24
N CYS A 11 -17.36 2.32 11.29
CA CYS A 11 -17.10 3.62 11.90
C CYS A 11 -15.88 4.32 11.31
N CYS A 12 -15.13 3.65 10.42
CA CYS A 12 -13.96 4.25 9.79
C CYS A 12 -14.33 5.35 8.78
N SER A 13 -13.50 6.40 8.73
CA SER A 13 -13.57 7.42 7.69
C SER A 13 -12.71 7.01 6.50
N LEU A 14 -13.32 6.86 5.33
CA LEU A 14 -12.61 6.44 4.12
C LEU A 14 -12.16 7.63 3.28
N TYR A 15 -10.85 7.75 3.10
CA TYR A 15 -10.20 8.71 2.22
C TYR A 15 -9.80 8.02 0.91
N ILE A 16 -10.36 8.46 -0.22
CA ILE A 16 -10.19 7.80 -1.51
C ILE A 16 -9.28 8.62 -2.43
N ALA A 17 -8.06 8.13 -2.65
CA ALA A 17 -7.13 8.67 -3.63
C ALA A 17 -7.07 7.76 -4.88
N LYS A 18 -7.44 8.30 -6.04
CA LYS A 18 -7.33 7.58 -7.33
C LYS A 18 -5.94 7.81 -7.93
N VAL A 19 -5.14 6.75 -8.01
CA VAL A 19 -3.74 6.81 -8.53
C VAL A 19 -3.55 6.15 -9.90
N THR A 20 -4.58 5.50 -10.44
CA THR A 20 -4.56 4.84 -11.75
C THR A 20 -5.72 5.32 -12.63
N GLU A 21 -5.46 5.54 -13.92
CA GLU A 21 -6.50 5.84 -14.90
C GLU A 21 -7.01 4.59 -15.62
N SER A 22 -6.17 3.56 -15.71
CA SER A 22 -6.50 2.28 -16.33
C SER A 22 -5.86 1.13 -15.55
N LYS A 23 -6.34 -0.09 -15.77
CA LYS A 23 -5.86 -1.31 -15.08
C LYS A 23 -4.38 -1.62 -15.35
N THR A 24 -3.77 -1.03 -16.38
CA THR A 24 -2.48 -1.50 -16.91
C THR A 24 -1.29 -0.64 -16.49
N ARG A 25 -1.51 0.57 -15.97
CA ARG A 25 -0.41 1.47 -15.62
C ARG A 25 -0.65 2.16 -14.30
N VAL A 26 0.24 1.86 -13.34
CA VAL A 26 0.40 2.64 -12.12
C VAL A 26 1.50 3.67 -12.37
N ASP A 27 1.17 4.92 -12.10
CA ASP A 27 2.08 6.06 -12.21
C ASP A 27 2.68 6.32 -10.82
N LYS A 28 4.00 6.24 -10.70
CA LYS A 28 4.68 6.29 -9.40
C LYS A 28 4.55 7.67 -8.77
N GLU A 29 4.64 8.71 -9.58
CA GLU A 29 4.51 10.09 -9.16
C GLU A 29 3.12 10.35 -8.57
N ARG A 30 2.06 9.79 -9.18
CA ARG A 30 0.70 9.83 -8.63
C ARG A 30 0.58 9.08 -7.31
N VAL A 31 1.22 7.92 -7.18
CA VAL A 31 1.24 7.16 -5.91
C VAL A 31 1.91 7.98 -4.81
N THR A 32 3.07 8.57 -5.08
CA THR A 32 3.80 9.42 -4.14
C THR A 32 2.96 10.64 -3.71
N GLN A 33 2.29 11.29 -4.65
CA GLN A 33 1.38 12.41 -4.35
C GLN A 33 0.19 11.98 -3.48
N ALA A 34 -0.40 10.82 -3.75
CA ALA A 34 -1.51 10.30 -2.97
C ALA A 34 -1.10 9.95 -1.54
N ILE A 35 0.09 9.38 -1.33
CA ILE A 35 0.61 9.11 0.02
C ILE A 35 0.84 10.44 0.75
N ARG A 36 1.46 11.44 0.11
CA ARG A 36 1.62 12.78 0.71
C ARG A 36 0.29 13.43 1.07
N TRP A 37 -0.70 13.32 0.20
CA TRP A 37 -2.04 13.81 0.50
C TRP A 37 -2.63 13.11 1.74
N ALA A 38 -2.51 11.78 1.83
CA ALA A 38 -2.98 11.03 3.00
C ALA A 38 -2.25 11.42 4.29
N ILE A 39 -0.93 11.66 4.24
CA ILE A 39 -0.16 12.19 5.38
C ILE A 39 -0.72 13.56 5.81
N ASN A 40 -0.98 14.46 4.86
CA ASN A 40 -1.53 15.80 5.16
C ASN A 40 -2.93 15.74 5.76
N GLU A 41 -3.75 14.79 5.34
CA GLU A 41 -5.07 14.52 5.93
C GLU A 41 -4.97 13.82 7.30
N LYS A 42 -3.76 13.47 7.75
CA LYS A 42 -3.48 12.82 9.04
C LYS A 42 -4.24 11.51 9.22
N VAL A 43 -4.27 10.69 8.18
CA VAL A 43 -4.90 9.36 8.27
C VAL A 43 -4.08 8.44 9.17
N ASP A 44 -4.74 7.50 9.85
CA ASP A 44 -4.05 6.51 10.67
C ASP A 44 -3.50 5.32 9.84
N ILE A 45 -4.21 4.97 8.76
CA ILE A 45 -3.95 3.79 7.95
C ILE A 45 -4.01 4.13 6.46
N ILE A 46 -3.02 3.67 5.71
CA ILE A 46 -3.01 3.70 4.24
C ILE A 46 -3.07 2.27 3.71
N ASN A 47 -4.04 1.98 2.86
CA ASN A 47 -4.12 0.71 2.13
C ASN A 47 -3.74 0.92 0.64
N LEU A 48 -2.61 0.34 0.24
CA LEU A 48 -2.07 0.34 -1.12
C LEU A 48 -2.24 -1.03 -1.77
N SER A 49 -3.41 -1.28 -2.36
CA SER A 49 -3.68 -2.51 -3.13
C SER A 49 -3.06 -2.46 -4.53
N LEU A 50 -1.76 -2.19 -4.62
CA LEU A 50 -0.99 -2.11 -5.85
C LEU A 50 0.44 -2.64 -5.64
N VAL A 51 1.09 -2.95 -6.75
CA VAL A 51 2.48 -3.41 -6.77
C VAL A 51 3.27 -2.61 -7.81
N LEU A 52 4.46 -2.15 -7.43
CA LEU A 52 5.43 -1.53 -8.32
C LEU A 52 6.63 -2.46 -8.48
N TYR A 53 7.19 -2.53 -9.69
CA TYR A 53 8.30 -3.43 -10.06
C TYR A 53 9.65 -2.73 -10.19
N SER A 54 9.73 -1.46 -9.78
CA SER A 54 11.00 -0.74 -9.72
C SER A 54 10.99 0.21 -8.55
N GLU A 55 12.14 0.27 -7.86
CA GLU A 55 12.40 1.22 -6.79
C GLU A 55 12.24 2.66 -7.28
N ASP A 56 11.91 3.53 -6.34
CA ASP A 56 11.75 4.96 -6.58
C ASP A 56 12.13 5.71 -5.31
N ALA A 57 13.12 6.60 -5.41
CA ALA A 57 13.62 7.37 -4.28
C ALA A 57 12.55 8.31 -3.71
N ALA A 58 11.67 8.86 -4.56
CA ALA A 58 10.56 9.69 -4.10
C ALA A 58 9.49 8.87 -3.36
N LEU A 59 9.27 7.62 -3.80
CA LEU A 59 8.41 6.70 -3.07
C LEU A 59 9.02 6.34 -1.71
N LEU A 60 10.32 6.02 -1.65
CA LEU A 60 10.99 5.74 -0.38
C LEU A 60 10.89 6.92 0.59
N ALA A 61 11.17 8.13 0.11
CA ALA A 61 11.09 9.34 0.91
C ALA A 61 9.69 9.54 1.52
N VAL A 62 8.62 9.36 0.73
CA VAL A 62 7.26 9.53 1.27
C VAL A 62 6.85 8.39 2.22
N ILE A 63 7.36 7.18 2.01
CA ILE A 63 7.14 6.06 2.93
C ILE A 63 7.81 6.35 4.29
N GLU A 64 9.02 6.91 4.27
CA GLU A 64 9.71 7.37 5.47
C GLU A 64 8.99 8.54 6.15
N GLU A 65 8.46 9.50 5.37
CA GLU A 65 7.59 10.58 5.89
C GLU A 65 6.35 9.99 6.62
N ALA A 66 5.69 8.98 6.02
CA ALA A 66 4.52 8.32 6.61
C ALA A 66 4.88 7.51 7.87
N HIS A 67 6.00 6.80 7.87
CA HIS A 67 6.51 6.07 9.03
C HIS A 67 6.75 7.00 10.21
N ASN A 68 7.45 8.12 9.97
CA ASN A 68 7.72 9.13 11.00
C ASN A 68 6.45 9.81 11.52
N ALA A 69 5.39 9.88 10.72
CA ALA A 69 4.07 10.37 11.13
C ALA A 69 3.26 9.33 11.94
N GLY A 70 3.77 8.11 12.12
CA GLY A 70 3.09 7.03 12.82
C GLY A 70 1.98 6.35 12.03
N ILE A 71 1.99 6.49 10.70
CA ILE A 71 0.95 5.95 9.81
C ILE A 71 1.28 4.51 9.43
N ILE A 72 0.29 3.63 9.55
CA ILE A 72 0.42 2.21 9.18
C ILE A 72 0.09 2.03 7.70
N ILE A 73 0.92 1.29 6.97
CA ILE A 73 0.75 1.04 5.54
C ILE A 73 0.55 -0.46 5.27
N PHE A 74 -0.62 -0.82 4.76
CA PHE A 74 -0.87 -2.14 4.19
C PHE A 74 -0.63 -2.12 2.69
N CYS A 75 0.11 -3.10 2.17
CA CYS A 75 0.41 -3.16 0.74
C CYS A 75 0.29 -4.57 0.18
N ALA A 76 -0.03 -4.69 -1.10
CA ALA A 76 -0.15 -5.98 -1.77
C ALA A 76 1.22 -6.60 -2.05
N THR A 77 1.32 -7.92 -1.93
CA THR A 77 2.40 -8.71 -2.55
C THR A 77 2.01 -9.13 -3.97
N ALA A 78 2.99 -9.52 -4.80
CA ALA A 78 2.71 -9.95 -6.17
C ALA A 78 1.99 -11.31 -6.21
N ASP A 79 1.01 -11.46 -7.12
CA ASP A 79 0.20 -12.67 -7.29
C ASP A 79 0.91 -13.84 -8.00
N LYS A 80 2.25 -13.88 -8.00
CA LYS A 80 3.04 -14.83 -8.81
C LYS A 80 3.63 -16.02 -8.03
N GLY A 81 3.02 -16.39 -6.91
CA GLY A 81 3.46 -17.53 -6.09
C GLY A 81 4.79 -17.28 -5.37
N TYR A 82 5.44 -18.35 -4.89
CA TYR A 82 6.62 -18.31 -4.00
C TYR A 82 7.90 -17.72 -4.60
N THR A 83 7.86 -17.07 -5.78
CA THR A 83 9.09 -16.51 -6.36
C THR A 83 9.41 -15.18 -5.67
N PRO A 84 10.57 -15.03 -5.01
CA PRO A 84 10.98 -13.75 -4.46
C PRO A 84 11.09 -12.75 -5.61
N GLN A 85 10.31 -11.67 -5.54
CA GLN A 85 10.40 -10.56 -6.47
C GLN A 85 10.63 -9.30 -5.67
N ASP A 86 11.52 -8.46 -6.19
CA ASP A 86 11.67 -7.11 -5.68
C ASP A 86 10.44 -6.31 -6.12
N ILE A 87 9.56 -6.09 -5.15
CA ILE A 87 8.29 -5.41 -5.32
C ILE A 87 8.11 -4.33 -4.27
N TRP A 88 7.60 -3.19 -4.68
CA TRP A 88 7.44 -2.03 -3.82
C TRP A 88 5.95 -1.65 -3.71
N PRO A 89 5.49 -1.20 -2.52
CA PRO A 89 6.28 -0.93 -1.31
C PRO A 89 6.52 -2.15 -0.40
N ALA A 90 6.07 -3.36 -0.77
CA ALA A 90 6.18 -4.55 0.09
C ALA A 90 7.60 -4.87 0.58
N LYS A 91 8.63 -4.66 -0.25
CA LYS A 91 10.05 -4.85 0.12
C LYS A 91 10.47 -3.95 1.30
N TYR A 92 9.87 -2.77 1.43
CA TYR A 92 10.15 -1.85 2.54
C TYR A 92 9.68 -2.37 3.90
N GLY A 93 8.77 -3.36 3.95
CA GLY A 93 8.36 -4.00 5.22
C GLY A 93 9.48 -4.74 5.95
N THR A 94 10.62 -4.97 5.30
CA THR A 94 11.82 -5.49 5.98
C THR A 94 12.62 -4.40 6.70
N SER A 95 12.40 -3.13 6.35
CA SER A 95 13.14 -1.98 6.87
C SER A 95 12.30 -1.09 7.79
N TYR A 96 10.98 -1.06 7.60
CA TYR A 96 10.04 -0.25 8.38
C TYR A 96 8.98 -1.14 9.03
N ASP A 97 8.81 -0.99 10.33
CA ASP A 97 7.83 -1.71 11.15
C ASP A 97 6.38 -1.22 10.95
N SER A 98 6.19 -0.05 10.32
CA SER A 98 4.86 0.47 9.97
C SER A 98 4.29 -0.11 8.66
N ILE A 99 5.04 -0.96 7.95
CA ILE A 99 4.63 -1.49 6.64
C ILE A 99 4.33 -2.98 6.74
N PHE A 100 3.10 -3.34 6.36
CA PHE A 100 2.57 -4.70 6.42
C PHE A 100 2.22 -5.20 5.02
N PRO A 101 3.08 -6.04 4.41
CA PRO A 101 2.76 -6.74 3.18
C PRO A 101 1.65 -7.76 3.40
N VAL A 102 0.65 -7.77 2.52
CA VAL A 102 -0.52 -8.66 2.56
C VAL A 102 -0.51 -9.54 1.33
N CYS A 103 -0.56 -10.86 1.56
CA CYS A 103 -0.71 -11.88 0.52
C CYS A 103 -2.14 -12.44 0.52
N SER A 104 -2.52 -13.05 -0.60
CA SER A 104 -3.80 -13.76 -0.71
C SER A 104 -3.64 -15.21 -0.29
N SER A 105 -4.67 -15.77 0.32
CA SER A 105 -4.76 -17.21 0.58
C SER A 105 -6.16 -17.74 0.25
N THR A 106 -6.22 -19.00 -0.15
CA THR A 106 -7.47 -19.72 -0.38
C THR A 106 -8.06 -20.23 0.95
N ALA A 107 -9.35 -20.58 0.97
CA ALA A 107 -10.02 -21.15 2.15
C ALA A 107 -9.36 -22.44 2.69
N ASN A 108 -8.56 -23.13 1.86
CA ASN A 108 -7.80 -24.32 2.24
C ASN A 108 -6.41 -24.00 2.80
N GLY A 109 -6.11 -22.72 3.09
CA GLY A 109 -4.82 -22.28 3.63
C GLY A 109 -3.66 -22.25 2.64
N ARG A 110 -3.93 -22.35 1.33
CA ARG A 110 -2.89 -22.22 0.29
C ARG A 110 -2.68 -20.75 -0.04
N ILE A 111 -1.42 -20.30 0.06
CA ILE A 111 -0.92 -19.01 -0.45
C ILE A 111 -0.46 -19.15 -1.91
#